data_AF-A0A6B1EXF9-F1
#
_entry.id   AF-A0A6B1EXF9-F1
#
_cell.length_a   1.000
_cell.length_b   1.000
_cell.length_c   1.000
_cell.angle_alpha   90.00
_cell.angle_beta   90.00
_cell.angle_gamma   90.00
#
_symmetry.space_group_name_H-M   'P 1'
#
loop_
_entity.id
_entity.type
_entity.pdbx_description
1 polymer ?
#
loop_
_entity_poly.entity_id
_entity_poly.type
_entity_poly.pdbx_seq_one_letter_code
_entity_poly.pdbx_strand_id
1 'polypeptide(L)' 'MSDNVTATQETKVTLSVQQLESLIRKVVREELMEFAAQELGVFHLDKESPLYEDMEDILERKESGELNFYTHEDIWNE' A
#
# COMPACT_ATOMS: atom_id res chain seq x y z
N MET A 1 29.64 -7.80 47.60
CA MET A 1 28.88 -8.22 46.40
C MET A 1 27.59 -7.41 46.46
N SER A 2 27.53 -6.29 45.75
CA SER A 2 26.36 -5.40 45.77
C SER A 2 25.53 -5.69 44.53
N ASP A 3 24.35 -6.28 44.73
CA ASP A 3 23.41 -6.60 43.67
C ASP A 3 22.87 -5.30 43.07
N ASN A 4 23.32 -5.00 41.85
CA ASN A 4 22.89 -3.83 41.09
C ASN A 4 21.55 -4.18 40.41
N VAL A 5 20.45 -4.07 41.16
CA VAL A 5 19.09 -4.25 40.63
C VAL A 5 18.83 -3.14 39.62
N THR A 6 18.96 -3.48 38.33
CA THR A 6 18.63 -2.56 37.24
C THR A 6 17.11 -2.51 37.17
N ALA A 7 16.51 -1.54 37.85
CA ALA A 7 15.08 -1.30 37.78
C ALA A 7 14.69 -0.95 36.34
N THR A 8 13.90 -1.81 35.70
CA THR A 8 13.32 -1.53 34.38
C THR A 8 12.39 -0.33 34.53
N GLN A 9 12.77 0.83 33.99
CA GLN A 9 11.89 2.00 33.96
C GLN A 9 10.75 1.74 32.98
N GLU A 10 9.54 1.54 33.50
CA GLU A 10 8.34 1.49 32.70
C GLU A 10 8.12 2.86 32.03
N THR A 11 8.23 2.89 30.70
CA THR A 11 7.95 4.11 29.93
C THR A 11 6.44 4.20 29.70
N LYS A 12 5.77 5.06 30.48
CA LYS A 12 4.32 5.25 30.35
C LYS A 12 4.04 6.37 29.35
N VAL A 13 3.41 6.01 28.23
CA VAL A 13 2.97 6.97 27.21
C VAL A 13 1.50 7.30 27.44
N THR A 14 1.19 8.58 27.60
CA THR A 14 -0.19 9.06 27.75
C THR A 14 -0.62 9.71 26.43
N LEU A 15 -1.66 9.16 25.81
CA LEU A 15 -2.25 9.69 24.59
C LEU A 15 -3.69 10.12 24.86
N SER A 16 -4.14 11.21 24.27
CA SER A 16 -5.56 11.50 24.17
C SER A 16 -6.23 10.49 23.23
N VAL A 17 -7.54 10.29 23.39
CA VAL A 17 -8.32 9.43 22.49
C VAL A 17 -8.20 9.89 21.02
N GLN A 18 -8.15 11.20 20.79
CA GLN A 18 -8.00 11.77 19.44
C GLN A 18 -6.62 11.48 18.85
N GLN A 19 -5.56 11.57 19.65
CA GLN A 19 -4.21 11.23 19.21
C GLN A 19 -4.10 9.73 18.88
N LEU A 20 -4.74 8.88 19.69
CA LEU A 20 -4.79 7.45 19.45
C LEU A 20 -5.55 7.13 18.16
N GLU A 21 -6.71 7.76 17.92
CA GLU A 21 -7.48 7.57 16.69
C GLU A 21 -6.67 7.96 15.44
N SER A 22 -5.99 9.11 15.50
CA SER A 22 -5.14 9.58 14.41
C SER A 22 -4.00 8.61 14.11
N LEU A 23 -3.36 8.08 15.16
CA LEU A 23 -2.29 7.09 15.04
C LEU A 23 -2.80 5.79 14.42
N ILE A 24 -3.93 5.27 14.91
CA ILE A 24 -4.54 4.04 14.38
C ILE A 24 -4.90 4.22 12.90
N ARG A 25 -5.54 5.34 12.54
CA ARG A 25 -5.92 5.63 11.15
C ARG A 25 -4.72 5.70 10.23
N LYS A 26 -3.60 6.27 10.70
CA LYS A 26 -2.35 6.34 9.96
C LYS A 26 -1.81 4.93 9.69
N VAL A 27 -1.64 4.13 10.73
CA VAL A 27 -1.13 2.75 10.61
C VAL A 27 -2.02 1.93 9.69
N VAL A 28 -3.34 1.93 9.90
CA VAL A 28 -4.27 1.18 9.06
C VAL A 28 -4.19 1.58 7.59
N ARG A 29 -4.03 2.88 7.28
CA ARG A 29 -3.85 3.32 5.89
C ARG A 29 -2.53 2.82 5.31
N GLU A 30 -1.45 2.88 6.07
CA GLU A 30 -0.13 2.42 5.63
C GLU A 30 -0.18 0.93 5.30
N GLU A 31 -0.73 0.09 6.19
CA GLU A 31 -0.89 -1.35 5.98
C GLU A 31 -1.79 -1.66 4.78
N LEU A 32 -2.91 -0.95 4.63
CA LEU A 32 -3.81 -1.15 3.49
C LEU A 32 -3.17 -0.75 2.16
N MET A 33 -2.36 0.31 2.14
CA MET A 33 -1.64 0.74 0.94
C MET A 33 -0.53 -0.25 0.59
N GLU A 34 0.19 -0.75 1.59
CA GLU A 34 1.21 -1.79 1.38
C GLU A 34 0.58 -3.08 0.86
N PHE A 35 -0.54 -3.53 1.45
CA PHE A 35 -1.30 -4.68 0.98
C PHE A 35 -1.81 -4.50 -0.46
N ALA A 36 -2.38 -3.33 -0.78
CA ALA A 36 -2.88 -3.04 -2.13
C ALA A 36 -1.75 -3.05 -3.17
N ALA A 37 -0.58 -2.50 -2.81
CA ALA A 37 0.57 -2.43 -3.71
C ALA A 37 1.28 -3.77 -3.89
N GLN A 38 1.47 -4.55 -2.81
CA GLN A 38 2.28 -5.77 -2.84
C GLN A 38 1.45 -7.03 -3.11
N GLU A 39 0.28 -7.19 -2.52
CA GLU A 39 -0.50 -8.44 -2.62
C GLU A 39 -1.51 -8.41 -3.76
N LEU A 40 -2.16 -7.27 -3.99
CA LEU A 40 -3.17 -7.15 -5.05
C LEU A 40 -2.59 -6.66 -6.38
N GLY A 41 -1.35 -6.16 -6.39
CA GLY A 41 -0.74 -5.53 -7.57
C GLY A 41 -1.55 -4.34 -8.09
N VAL A 42 -2.37 -3.71 -7.23
CA VAL A 42 -3.25 -2.62 -7.62
C VAL A 42 -2.42 -1.33 -7.62
N PHE A 43 -2.00 -0.95 -8.81
CA PHE A 43 -1.40 0.36 -9.06
C PHE A 43 -2.48 1.44 -9.03
N HIS A 44 -2.46 2.30 -8.01
CA HIS A 44 -3.35 3.46 -7.95
C HIS A 44 -2.79 4.59 -8.82
N LEU A 45 -3.52 4.94 -9.88
CA LEU A 45 -3.20 6.07 -10.74
C LEU A 45 -4.09 7.26 -10.38
N ASP A 46 -3.46 8.37 -9.99
CA ASP A 46 -4.16 9.62 -9.70
C ASP A 46 -4.76 10.21 -11.00
N LYS A 47 -5.92 10.86 -10.89
CA LYS A 47 -6.60 11.56 -11.99
C LYS A 47 -5.78 12.72 -12.55
N GLU A 48 -4.95 13.34 -11.72
CA GLU A 48 -4.04 14.40 -12.15
C GLU A 48 -2.78 13.85 -12.84
N SER A 49 -2.61 12.52 -12.88
CA SER A 49 -1.50 11.90 -13.58
C SER A 49 -1.64 12.12 -15.09
N PRO A 50 -0.55 12.48 -15.81
CA PRO A 50 -0.59 12.62 -17.25
C PRO A 50 -0.89 11.30 -17.99
N LEU A 51 -0.83 10.15 -17.29
CA LEU A 51 -1.12 8.83 -17.85
C LEU A 51 -2.55 8.36 -17.56
N TYR A 52 -3.34 9.12 -16.80
CA TYR A 52 -4.65 8.65 -16.32
C TYR A 52 -5.61 8.35 -17.48
N GLU A 53 -5.76 9.31 -18.39
CA GLU A 53 -6.64 9.18 -19.57
C GLU A 53 -6.19 8.02 -20.47
N ASP A 54 -4.88 7.88 -20.69
CA ASP A 54 -4.31 6.80 -21.51
C ASP A 54 -4.61 5.41 -20.90
N MET A 55 -4.53 5.27 -19.56
CA MET A 55 -4.83 4.00 -18.90
C MET A 55 -6.34 3.69 -18.90
N GLU A 56 -7.21 4.71 -18.85
CA GLU A 56 -8.66 4.51 -19.03
C GLU A 56 -8.98 4.04 -20.45
N ASP A 57 -8.42 4.64 -21.51
CA ASP A 57 -8.61 4.19 -22.91
C ASP A 57 -8.16 2.73 -23.10
N ILE A 58 -6.99 2.39 -22.56
CA ILE A 58 -6.45 1.02 -22.64
C ILE A 58 -7.36 0.01 -21.92
N LEU A 59 -7.96 0.40 -20.78
CA LEU A 59 -8.90 -0.44 -20.05
C LEU A 59 -10.20 -0.65 -20.84
N GLU A 60 -10.77 0.42 -21.39
CA GLU A 60 -12.00 0.33 -22.20
C GLU A 60 -11.80 -0.60 -23.41
N ARG A 61 -10.66 -0.45 -24.11
CA ARG A 61 -10.32 -1.28 -25.28
C ARG A 61 -10.04 -2.73 -24.93
N LYS A 62 -9.55 -3.00 -23.73
CA LYS A 62 -9.45 -4.36 -23.19
C LYS A 62 -10.83 -4.98 -23.01
N GLU A 63 -11.74 -4.25 -22.37
CA GLU A 63 -13.08 -4.74 -22.03
C GLU A 63 -13.96 -4.93 -23.27
N SER A 64 -13.77 -4.11 -24.31
CA SER A 64 -14.43 -4.28 -25.61
C SER A 64 -13.84 -5.41 -26.47
N GLY A 65 -12.73 -6.03 -26.04
CA GLY A 65 -12.04 -7.09 -26.77
C GLY A 65 -11.24 -6.60 -27.98
N GLU A 66 -10.99 -5.29 -28.06
CA GLU A 66 -10.19 -4.66 -29.12
C GLU A 66 -8.69 -4.74 -28.86
N LEU A 67 -8.29 -5.11 -27.64
CA LEU A 67 -6.90 -5.19 -27.21
C LEU A 67 -6.61 -6.52 -26.51
N ASN A 68 -5.56 -7.22 -26.97
CA ASN A 68 -5.04 -8.43 -26.33
C ASN A 68 -3.73 -8.10 -25.61
N PHE A 69 -3.64 -8.45 -24.33
CA PHE A 69 -2.39 -8.36 -23.56
C PHE A 69 -1.69 -9.70 -23.58
N TYR A 70 -0.39 -9.65 -23.82
CA TYR A 70 0.49 -10.80 -23.76
C TYR A 70 1.56 -10.52 -22.72
N THR A 71 1.83 -11.50 -21.88
CA THR A 71 2.96 -11.46 -20.96
C THR A 71 4.27 -11.65 -21.73
N HIS A 72 5.39 -11.35 -21.08
CA HIS A 72 6.70 -11.62 -21.67
C HIS A 72 6.89 -13.11 -21.98
N GLU A 73 6.45 -13.98 -21.07
CA GLU A 73 6.48 -15.44 -21.23
C GLU A 73 5.66 -15.89 -22.44
N ASP A 74 4.46 -15.30 -22.64
CA ASP A 74 3.57 -15.62 -23.78
C ASP A 74 4.23 -15.35 -25.14
N ILE A 75 5.13 -14.37 -25.23
CA ILE A 75 5.78 -13.96 -26.47
C ILE A 75 7.17 -14.61 -26.63
N TRP A 76 7.91 -14.75 -25.52
CA TRP A 76 9.34 -15.07 -25.58
C TRP A 76 9.71 -16.52 -25.22
N ASN A 77 8.79 -17.33 -24.68
CA ASN A 77 8.97 -18.76 -24.38
C ASN A 77 10.35 -19.11 -23.78
N GLU A 78 10.74 -18.48 -22.66
CA GLU A 78 11.94 -18.89 -21.90
C GLU A 78 11.68 -20.13 -21.04
#